data_AF-A0A1I6HI32-F1
#
_entry.id   AF-A0A1I6HI32-F1
#
_cell.length_a   1.000
_cell.length_b   1.000
_cell.length_c   1.000
_cell.angle_alpha   90.00
_cell.angle_beta   90.00
_cell.angle_gamma   90.00
#
_symmetry.space_group_name_H-M   'P 1'
#
loop_
_entity.id
_entity.type
_entity.pdbx_description
1 polymer ?
#
loop_
_entity_poly.entity_id
_entity_poly.type
_entity_poly.pdbx_seq_one_letter_code
_entity_poly.pdbx_strand_id
1 'polypeptide(L)'
;MTEMKLLPQNRAQSALRFKLATMLLGIVMLAGCDQGQADTSNNVGQGFIVSQTKLERPGVDAAMVRITTKPGGAQIYINGHRRGDTPEQAGQTFAIKLAEGSYHIQVVKAIDANNEWRGERKDVFIADFTSPTVHIDMTRELTQKAIDKQKAEQKAKQDANDNAFKERYVLNNDGTVYDKKTNLIWMRCSLGQTWTGTTCSGDASRHFLQVAEDLAKQSRFAGKTDWRVPTVDELHSLVYCSSGQQRRLDASGGIVIRGGMVRQGSELTGRCEGDYSRPTIFTSAFPNTPRMFYWSASPIPIDSDLAWGVYFTIGGVSYSNRSNDGHVRLVRGGQ
;
A
#
# COMPACT_ATOMS: atom_id res chain seq x y z
N MET A 1 54.93 12.19 39.75
CA MET A 1 53.84 12.38 40.73
C MET A 1 52.69 11.48 40.34
N THR A 2 52.43 10.53 41.22
CA THR A 2 51.17 9.81 41.48
C THR A 2 50.59 8.89 40.41
N GLU A 3 50.66 7.59 40.73
CA GLU A 3 49.97 6.43 40.17
C GLU A 3 48.42 6.57 40.25
N MET A 4 47.66 5.72 39.54
CA MET A 4 47.05 4.52 40.18
C MET A 4 46.27 3.64 39.19
N LYS A 5 46.31 2.36 39.53
CA LYS A 5 46.01 1.10 38.83
C LYS A 5 44.54 0.65 38.85
N LEU A 6 44.22 -0.22 37.87
CA LEU A 6 43.45 -1.50 37.92
C LEU A 6 41.93 -1.54 38.29
N LEU A 7 41.12 -1.97 37.29
CA LEU A 7 40.19 -3.14 37.18
C LEU A 7 39.30 -3.60 38.39
N PRO A 8 38.34 -4.55 38.21
CA PRO A 8 37.03 -4.51 37.53
C PRO A 8 35.89 -5.08 38.46
N GLN A 9 34.66 -5.28 37.93
CA GLN A 9 33.51 -6.14 38.37
C GLN A 9 32.18 -5.40 38.07
N ASN A 10 31.01 -5.99 37.76
CA ASN A 10 30.47 -7.30 38.13
C ASN A 10 29.37 -7.78 37.15
N ARG A 11 29.10 -9.09 37.18
CA ARG A 11 28.01 -9.84 36.50
C ARG A 11 26.61 -9.43 36.99
N ALA A 12 25.60 -9.60 36.14
CA ALA A 12 24.33 -10.25 36.51
C ALA A 12 23.55 -10.72 35.27
N GLN A 13 23.50 -12.04 35.07
CA GLN A 13 22.52 -12.74 34.24
C GLN A 13 21.19 -12.80 35.03
N SER A 14 20.04 -12.63 34.36
CA SER A 14 18.77 -13.12 34.89
C SER A 14 17.97 -13.82 33.78
N ALA A 15 17.84 -15.13 33.95
CA ALA A 15 17.00 -16.01 33.17
C ALA A 15 15.57 -15.94 33.71
N LEU A 16 14.58 -15.71 32.85
CA LEU A 16 13.18 -15.88 33.20
C LEU A 16 12.75 -17.30 32.80
N ARG A 17 12.45 -18.11 33.82
CA ARG A 17 12.07 -19.52 33.72
C ARG A 17 10.60 -19.67 33.30
N PHE A 18 10.37 -20.59 32.38
CA PHE A 18 9.10 -21.25 32.10
C PHE A 18 8.49 -21.86 33.37
N LYS A 19 7.19 -21.67 33.57
CA LYS A 19 6.34 -22.60 34.34
C LYS A 19 5.14 -22.98 33.49
N LEU A 20 5.15 -24.24 33.03
CA LEU A 20 3.96 -24.98 32.63
C LEU A 20 3.07 -25.18 33.86
N ALA A 21 1.78 -24.93 33.73
CA ALA A 21 0.76 -25.48 34.62
C ALA A 21 -0.20 -26.30 33.76
N THR A 22 -0.01 -27.60 33.81
CA THR A 22 -0.93 -28.64 33.32
C THR A 22 -2.03 -28.81 34.35
N MET A 23 -3.30 -28.75 33.96
CA MET A 23 -4.39 -29.30 34.77
C MET A 23 -5.36 -30.02 33.84
N LEU A 24 -5.55 -31.32 34.13
CA LEU A 24 -6.35 -32.27 33.40
C LEU A 24 -7.56 -32.68 34.27
N LEU A 25 -8.60 -33.12 33.56
CA LEU A 25 -9.79 -33.89 33.97
C LEU A 25 -11.01 -33.17 34.54
N GLY A 26 -12.14 -33.41 33.88
CA GLY A 26 -13.48 -33.18 34.37
C GLY A 26 -14.55 -33.43 33.31
N ILE A 27 -14.72 -34.68 32.87
CA ILE A 27 -15.83 -35.13 32.02
C ILE A 27 -17.11 -35.19 32.88
N VAL A 28 -18.18 -34.51 32.46
CA VAL A 28 -19.56 -34.87 32.84
C VAL A 28 -20.41 -34.83 31.57
N MET A 29 -20.82 -36.01 31.12
CA MET A 29 -21.90 -36.23 30.16
C MET A 29 -23.24 -36.19 30.91
N LEU A 30 -24.19 -35.39 30.45
CA LEU A 30 -25.61 -35.68 30.60
C LEU A 30 -26.33 -35.24 29.31
N ALA A 31 -27.01 -36.22 28.71
CA ALA A 31 -27.83 -36.08 27.52
C ALA A 31 -29.22 -35.54 27.87
N GLY A 32 -29.82 -34.78 26.96
CA GLY A 32 -31.22 -34.38 26.98
C GLY A 32 -31.60 -33.61 25.72
N CYS A 33 -32.44 -34.21 24.88
CA CYS A 33 -33.01 -33.68 23.63
C CYS A 33 -33.81 -32.38 23.86
N ASP A 34 -33.86 -31.46 22.88
CA ASP A 34 -34.95 -31.38 21.90
C ASP A 34 -34.75 -30.21 20.89
N GLN A 35 -35.54 -30.24 19.84
CA GLN A 35 -35.44 -29.72 18.47
C GLN A 35 -35.31 -28.20 18.16
N GLY A 36 -34.82 -27.95 16.93
CA GLY A 36 -35.15 -26.82 16.05
C GLY A 36 -34.08 -25.72 16.04
N GLN A 37 -33.59 -25.15 14.93
CA GLN A 37 -33.86 -25.18 13.49
C GLN A 37 -32.58 -24.66 12.83
N ALA A 38 -32.29 -25.10 11.60
CA ALA A 38 -31.19 -24.57 10.81
C ALA A 38 -31.46 -23.11 10.40
N ASP A 39 -30.47 -22.22 10.56
CA ASP A 39 -30.23 -21.16 9.58
C ASP A 39 -28.77 -20.68 9.64
N THR A 40 -28.19 -20.58 8.46
CA THR A 40 -26.77 -20.31 8.19
C THR A 40 -26.38 -18.88 8.54
N SER A 41 -25.55 -18.69 9.57
CA SER A 41 -24.89 -17.40 9.82
C SER A 41 -23.52 -17.35 9.16
N ASN A 42 -23.39 -16.51 8.12
CA ASN A 42 -22.11 -16.08 7.59
C ASN A 42 -21.30 -15.36 8.68
N ASN A 43 -20.09 -15.86 8.93
CA ASN A 43 -19.10 -15.22 9.78
C ASN A 43 -18.57 -13.94 9.11
N VAL A 44 -18.74 -12.80 9.77
CA VAL A 44 -17.86 -11.64 9.63
C VAL A 44 -17.40 -11.26 11.03
N GLY A 45 -16.13 -11.57 11.34
CA GLY A 45 -15.42 -10.95 12.48
C GLY A 45 -15.20 -9.46 12.21
N GLN A 46 -14.98 -8.57 13.17
CA GLN A 46 -14.39 -8.73 14.50
C GLN A 46 -15.00 -7.69 15.46
N GLY A 47 -14.87 -7.98 16.76
CA GLY A 47 -15.54 -7.35 17.89
C GLY A 47 -15.74 -5.83 17.86
N PHE A 48 -17.02 -5.44 17.94
CA PHE A 48 -17.44 -4.27 18.71
C PHE A 48 -18.31 -4.80 19.85
N ILE A 49 -18.05 -4.35 21.08
CA ILE A 49 -19.00 -4.55 22.18
C ILE A 49 -20.25 -3.75 21.79
N VAL A 50 -21.27 -4.42 21.27
CA VAL A 50 -22.60 -3.86 21.16
C VAL A 50 -23.14 -3.77 22.57
N SER A 51 -22.99 -2.60 23.21
CA SER A 51 -23.85 -2.26 24.33
C SER A 51 -25.26 -2.26 23.79
N GLN A 52 -26.03 -3.31 24.09
CA GLN A 52 -27.46 -3.39 23.81
C GLN A 52 -28.21 -2.43 24.75
N THR A 53 -27.83 -1.16 24.79
CA THR A 53 -28.70 -0.13 25.34
C THR A 53 -29.78 0.10 24.30
N LYS A 54 -30.82 -0.73 24.36
CA LYS A 54 -32.15 -0.44 23.83
C LYS A 54 -32.40 1.05 24.06
N LEU A 55 -32.58 1.85 23.00
CA LEU A 55 -32.99 3.25 23.18
C LEU A 55 -34.23 3.22 24.08
N GLU A 56 -34.08 3.66 25.33
CA GLU A 56 -35.20 3.83 26.24
C GLU A 56 -36.20 4.78 25.57
N ARG A 57 -37.50 4.55 25.78
CA ARG A 57 -38.52 5.46 25.24
C ARG A 57 -38.22 6.84 25.81
N PRO A 58 -38.09 7.89 24.98
CA PRO A 58 -37.73 9.20 25.48
C PRO A 58 -38.70 9.65 26.57
N GLY A 59 -38.16 10.13 27.69
CA GLY A 59 -38.93 10.66 28.81
C GLY A 59 -39.74 11.90 28.41
N VAL A 60 -40.51 12.43 29.37
CA VAL A 60 -41.35 13.63 29.15
C VAL A 60 -40.47 14.88 28.89
N ASP A 61 -39.26 14.83 29.41
CA ASP A 61 -38.17 15.80 29.34
C ASP A 61 -37.34 15.75 28.05
N ALA A 62 -37.48 14.69 27.25
CA ALA A 62 -36.68 14.52 26.04
C ALA A 62 -36.82 15.68 25.04
N ALA A 63 -35.69 16.08 24.45
CA ALA A 63 -35.62 17.15 23.48
C ALA A 63 -36.32 16.82 22.16
N MET A 64 -36.99 17.81 21.57
CA MET A 64 -37.57 17.72 20.23
C MET A 64 -36.57 18.25 19.20
N VAL A 65 -35.74 17.36 18.65
CA VAL A 65 -34.69 17.70 17.69
C VAL A 65 -35.26 17.80 16.27
N ARG A 66 -35.06 18.94 15.61
CA ARG A 66 -35.42 19.17 14.20
C ARG A 66 -34.21 18.96 13.31
N ILE A 67 -34.35 18.15 12.27
CA ILE A 67 -33.28 17.87 11.31
C ILE A 67 -33.71 18.36 9.93
N THR A 68 -32.81 19.05 9.25
CA THR A 68 -32.98 19.51 7.88
C THR A 68 -31.75 19.20 7.04
N THR A 69 -31.97 18.93 5.75
CA THR A 69 -30.88 18.64 4.82
C THR A 69 -30.98 19.48 3.55
N LYS A 70 -29.83 19.71 2.93
CA LYS A 70 -29.75 20.27 1.58
C LYS A 70 -28.89 19.35 0.71
N PRO A 71 -29.44 18.72 -0.35
CA PRO A 71 -30.86 18.69 -0.74
C PRO A 71 -31.78 18.00 0.29
N GLY A 72 -33.10 18.23 0.19
CA GLY A 72 -34.12 17.52 0.97
C GLY A 72 -34.34 16.07 0.49
N GLY A 73 -35.15 15.29 1.21
CA GLY A 73 -35.48 13.90 0.84
C GLY A 73 -34.36 12.89 1.15
N ALA A 74 -33.65 13.06 2.27
CA ALA A 74 -32.53 12.21 2.67
C ALA A 74 -32.90 11.28 3.83
N GLN A 75 -32.42 10.04 3.78
CA GLN A 75 -32.55 9.10 4.89
C GLN A 75 -31.69 9.54 6.06
N ILE A 76 -32.24 9.52 7.27
CA ILE A 76 -31.58 9.93 8.50
C ILE A 76 -31.18 8.69 9.30
N TYR A 77 -29.93 8.67 9.74
CA TYR A 77 -29.36 7.68 10.66
C TYR A 77 -28.83 8.41 11.90
N ILE A 78 -29.15 7.88 13.08
CA ILE A 78 -28.66 8.39 14.36
C ILE A 78 -27.95 7.24 15.06
N ASN A 79 -26.67 7.43 15.38
CA ASN A 79 -25.77 6.41 15.91
C ASN A 79 -25.79 5.13 15.05
N GLY A 80 -25.78 5.29 13.73
CA GLY A 80 -25.84 4.20 12.74
C GLY A 80 -27.22 3.58 12.51
N HIS A 81 -28.25 3.94 13.27
CA HIS A 81 -29.60 3.37 13.11
C HIS A 81 -30.54 4.29 12.32
N ARG A 82 -31.25 3.74 11.33
CA ARG A 82 -32.24 4.51 10.54
C ARG A 82 -33.37 5.05 11.43
N ARG A 83 -33.76 6.31 11.21
CA ARG A 83 -34.81 7.00 11.97
C ARG A 83 -35.95 7.56 11.11
N GLY A 84 -35.70 7.86 9.84
CA GLY A 84 -36.71 8.41 8.95
C GLY A 84 -36.09 9.08 7.75
N ASP A 85 -36.85 9.97 7.11
CA ASP A 85 -36.44 10.72 5.92
C ASP A 85 -36.68 12.21 6.18
N THR A 86 -35.77 13.08 5.72
CA THR A 86 -36.03 14.51 5.70
C THR A 86 -37.07 14.84 4.63
N PRO A 87 -37.89 15.88 4.83
CA PRO A 87 -38.82 16.35 3.82
C PRO A 87 -38.13 16.76 2.51
N GLU A 88 -38.84 16.66 1.38
CA GLU A 88 -38.31 17.03 0.06
C GLU A 88 -38.21 18.56 -0.13
N GLN A 89 -39.13 19.32 0.48
CA GLN A 89 -39.23 20.77 0.31
C GLN A 89 -38.33 21.51 1.30
N ALA A 90 -37.63 22.54 0.82
CA ALA A 90 -36.84 23.44 1.65
C ALA A 90 -37.73 24.15 2.69
N GLY A 91 -37.30 24.16 3.96
CA GLY A 91 -38.01 24.79 5.07
C GLY A 91 -38.87 23.85 5.92
N GLN A 92 -39.13 22.61 5.48
CA GLN A 92 -39.76 21.59 6.31
C GLN A 92 -38.70 20.80 7.11
N THR A 93 -39.05 20.36 8.33
CA THR A 93 -38.13 19.67 9.23
C THR A 93 -38.62 18.28 9.61
N PHE A 94 -37.73 17.29 9.63
CA PHE A 94 -37.98 16.04 10.35
C PHE A 94 -37.80 16.28 11.84
N ALA A 95 -38.74 15.85 12.68
CA ALA A 95 -38.67 16.04 14.13
C ALA A 95 -38.63 14.69 14.86
N ILE A 96 -37.72 14.55 15.83
CA ILE A 96 -37.56 13.34 16.63
C ILE A 96 -37.28 13.69 18.10
N LYS A 97 -37.83 12.90 19.02
CA LYS A 97 -37.49 12.96 20.44
C LYS A 97 -36.19 12.21 20.71
N LEU A 98 -35.23 12.89 21.31
CA LEU A 98 -33.97 12.30 21.78
C LEU A 98 -33.78 12.66 23.25
N ALA A 99 -33.37 11.69 24.06
CA ALA A 99 -32.94 11.95 25.43
C ALA A 99 -31.63 12.75 25.43
N GLU A 100 -31.29 13.39 26.54
CA GLU A 100 -30.01 14.04 26.70
C GLU A 100 -28.83 13.11 26.37
N GLY A 101 -27.84 13.64 25.65
CA GLY A 101 -26.63 12.92 25.29
C GLY A 101 -26.02 13.37 23.96
N SER A 102 -24.91 12.73 23.60
CA SER A 102 -24.20 12.99 22.34
C SER A 102 -24.60 12.00 21.26
N TYR A 103 -24.86 12.52 20.06
CA TYR A 103 -25.33 11.75 18.92
C TYR A 103 -24.47 11.98 17.67
N HIS A 104 -24.27 10.91 16.90
CA HIS A 104 -23.77 10.98 15.54
C HIS A 104 -24.95 10.93 14.58
N ILE A 105 -25.17 12.01 13.83
CA ILE A 105 -26.26 12.12 12.87
C ILE A 105 -25.67 12.04 11.48
N GLN A 106 -26.16 11.09 10.68
CA GLN A 106 -25.77 10.90 9.29
C GLN A 106 -27.00 10.98 8.40
N VAL A 107 -26.82 11.53 7.21
CA VAL A 107 -27.87 11.64 6.20
C VAL A 107 -27.36 11.14 4.86
N VAL A 108 -28.19 10.37 4.15
CA VAL A 108 -27.85 9.77 2.86
C VAL A 108 -29.03 9.87 1.90
N LYS A 109 -28.77 10.30 0.67
CA LYS A 109 -29.76 10.30 -0.42
C LYS A 109 -29.15 9.73 -1.68
N ALA A 110 -29.68 8.61 -2.17
CA ALA A 110 -29.22 8.01 -3.43
C ALA A 110 -29.43 8.97 -4.61
N ILE A 111 -28.48 9.00 -5.55
CA ILE A 111 -28.60 9.70 -6.84
C ILE A 111 -28.74 8.67 -7.95
N ASP A 112 -27.80 7.73 -8.02
CA ASP A 112 -27.78 6.62 -8.97
C ASP A 112 -27.03 5.42 -8.35
N ALA A 113 -26.77 4.37 -9.13
CA ALA A 113 -26.07 3.18 -8.65
C ALA A 113 -24.66 3.47 -8.07
N ASN A 114 -24.02 4.55 -8.52
CA ASN A 114 -22.64 4.91 -8.19
C ASN A 114 -22.51 6.17 -7.34
N ASN A 115 -23.54 7.02 -7.29
CA ASN A 115 -23.49 8.32 -6.63
C ASN A 115 -24.58 8.46 -5.56
N GLU A 116 -24.24 9.15 -4.48
CA GLU A 116 -25.16 9.52 -3.41
C GLU A 116 -24.81 10.91 -2.87
N TRP A 117 -25.78 11.58 -2.25
CA TRP A 117 -25.52 12.69 -1.35
C TRP A 117 -25.30 12.15 0.05
N ARG A 118 -24.26 12.62 0.74
CA ARG A 118 -23.94 12.26 2.11
C ARG A 118 -23.64 13.50 2.94
N GLY A 119 -24.02 13.47 4.21
CA GLY A 119 -23.63 14.48 5.18
C GLY A 119 -23.61 13.89 6.58
N GLU A 120 -22.77 14.43 7.46
CA GLU A 120 -22.72 14.02 8.86
C GLU A 120 -22.46 15.17 9.84
N ARG A 121 -22.89 14.94 11.08
CA ARG A 121 -22.55 15.73 12.26
C ARG A 121 -22.18 14.76 13.37
N LYS A 122 -20.92 14.83 13.81
CA LYS A 122 -20.40 14.07 14.95
C LYS A 122 -20.62 14.87 16.23
N ASP A 123 -20.78 14.15 17.33
CA ASP A 123 -20.84 14.72 18.68
C ASP A 123 -21.89 15.83 18.84
N VAL A 124 -23.07 15.64 18.25
CA VAL A 124 -24.21 16.54 18.45
C VAL A 124 -24.76 16.30 19.84
N PHE A 125 -24.40 17.19 20.78
CA PHE A 125 -24.95 17.16 22.12
C PHE A 125 -26.39 17.72 22.13
N ILE A 126 -27.29 16.94 22.70
CA ILE A 126 -28.70 17.27 22.90
C ILE A 126 -28.91 17.35 24.41
N ALA A 127 -29.47 18.47 24.89
CA ALA A 127 -29.83 18.64 26.29
C ALA A 127 -31.34 18.49 26.47
N ASP A 128 -31.80 18.01 27.62
CA ASP A 128 -33.24 17.87 27.89
C ASP A 128 -33.98 19.22 27.86
N PHE A 129 -35.29 19.17 27.61
CA PHE A 129 -36.20 20.31 27.46
C PHE A 129 -35.84 21.29 26.31
N THR A 130 -34.91 20.92 25.42
CA THR A 130 -34.54 21.75 24.27
C THR A 130 -35.29 21.36 22.99
N SER A 131 -35.24 22.24 21.99
CA SER A 131 -35.75 21.94 20.65
C SER A 131 -34.80 22.43 19.55
N PRO A 132 -33.57 21.89 19.49
CA PRO A 132 -32.54 22.38 18.58
C PRO A 132 -32.85 22.00 17.12
N THR A 133 -32.32 22.79 16.20
CA THR A 133 -32.35 22.48 14.77
C THR A 133 -30.94 22.13 14.29
N VAL A 134 -30.79 20.95 13.70
CA VAL A 134 -29.56 20.46 13.07
C VAL A 134 -29.69 20.62 11.56
N HIS A 135 -28.85 21.50 11.00
CA HIS A 135 -28.75 21.72 9.56
C HIS A 135 -27.55 20.94 8.98
N ILE A 136 -27.81 20.11 7.96
CA ILE A 136 -26.78 19.32 7.29
C ILE A 136 -26.82 19.57 5.78
N ASP A 137 -25.84 20.32 5.28
CA ASP A 137 -25.55 20.38 3.85
C ASP A 137 -24.80 19.11 3.44
N MET A 138 -25.32 18.42 2.42
CA MET A 138 -24.74 17.19 1.92
C MET A 138 -23.82 17.44 0.73
N THR A 139 -22.77 16.64 0.63
CA THR A 139 -21.86 16.59 -0.51
C THR A 139 -22.14 15.37 -1.36
N ARG A 140 -21.89 15.47 -2.67
CA ARG A 140 -22.00 14.34 -3.58
C ARG A 140 -20.76 13.46 -3.43
N GLU A 141 -20.99 12.17 -3.22
CA GLU A 141 -19.97 11.15 -2.99
C GLU A 141 -20.29 9.88 -3.79
N LEU A 142 -19.30 8.99 -3.92
CA LEU A 142 -19.54 7.66 -4.48
C LEU A 142 -20.24 6.78 -3.45
N THR A 143 -21.12 5.90 -3.91
CA THR A 143 -21.71 4.88 -3.04
C THR A 143 -20.64 3.91 -2.56
N GLN A 144 -20.82 3.31 -1.38
CA GLN A 144 -19.90 2.29 -0.87
C GLN A 144 -19.72 1.14 -1.88
N LYS A 145 -20.80 0.73 -2.55
CA LYS A 145 -20.78 -0.27 -3.61
C LYS A 145 -19.90 0.14 -4.79
N ALA A 146 -19.93 1.40 -5.21
CA ALA A 146 -19.06 1.90 -6.28
C ALA A 146 -17.59 1.97 -5.84
N ILE A 147 -17.32 2.38 -4.60
CA ILE A 147 -15.97 2.37 -4.02
C ILE A 147 -15.43 0.93 -3.99
N ASP A 148 -16.21 -0.03 -3.50
CA ASP A 148 -15.81 -1.43 -3.40
C ASP A 148 -15.59 -2.04 -4.80
N LYS A 149 -16.45 -1.70 -5.76
CA LYS A 149 -16.27 -2.10 -7.16
C LYS A 149 -14.97 -1.55 -7.73
N GLN A 150 -14.67 -0.26 -7.55
CA GLN A 150 -13.42 0.33 -8.02
C GLN A 150 -12.18 -0.32 -7.37
N LYS A 151 -12.25 -0.60 -6.05
CA LYS A 151 -11.18 -1.31 -5.34
C LYS A 151 -10.99 -2.73 -5.87
N ALA A 152 -12.07 -3.47 -6.12
CA ALA A 152 -12.00 -4.81 -6.69
C ALA A 152 -11.41 -4.81 -8.10
N GLU A 153 -11.78 -3.85 -8.94
CA GLU A 153 -11.22 -3.68 -10.28
C GLU A 153 -9.72 -3.32 -10.24
N GLN A 154 -9.31 -2.42 -9.35
CA GLN A 154 -7.89 -2.10 -9.14
C GLN A 154 -7.10 -3.31 -8.65
N LYS A 155 -7.64 -4.06 -7.69
CA LYS A 155 -7.03 -5.29 -7.19
C LYS A 155 -6.87 -6.33 -8.31
N ALA A 156 -7.89 -6.53 -9.14
CA ALA A 156 -7.83 -7.46 -10.26
C ALA A 156 -6.74 -7.05 -11.28
N LYS A 157 -6.58 -5.75 -11.55
CA LYS A 157 -5.50 -5.23 -12.41
C LYS A 157 -4.12 -5.49 -11.82
N GLN A 158 -3.96 -5.28 -10.51
CA GLN A 158 -2.71 -5.59 -9.82
C GLN A 158 -2.42 -7.09 -9.86
N ASP A 159 -3.38 -7.94 -9.53
CA ASP A 159 -3.22 -9.40 -9.52
C ASP A 159 -2.84 -9.93 -10.93
N ALA A 160 -3.45 -9.37 -11.99
CA ALA A 160 -3.09 -9.69 -13.37
C ALA A 160 -1.66 -9.25 -13.73
N ASN A 161 -1.24 -8.06 -13.30
CA ASN A 161 0.12 -7.57 -13.51
C ASN A 161 1.16 -8.42 -12.75
N ASP A 162 0.86 -8.80 -11.51
CA ASP A 162 1.70 -9.68 -10.70
C ASP A 162 1.90 -11.04 -11.38
N ASN A 163 0.81 -11.63 -11.87
CA ASN A 163 0.88 -12.91 -12.57
C ASN A 163 1.71 -12.80 -13.85
N ALA A 164 1.55 -11.72 -14.63
CA ALA A 164 2.39 -11.49 -15.81
C ALA A 164 3.89 -11.43 -15.48
N PHE A 165 4.27 -10.79 -14.37
CA PHE A 165 5.67 -10.71 -13.93
C PHE A 165 6.18 -12.02 -13.30
N LYS A 166 5.33 -12.75 -12.55
CA LYS A 166 5.65 -14.11 -12.07
C LYS A 166 5.92 -15.05 -13.23
N GLU A 167 5.08 -15.00 -14.25
CA GLU A 167 5.26 -15.83 -15.44
C GLU A 167 6.49 -15.40 -16.23
N ARG A 168 6.80 -14.10 -16.33
CA ARG A 168 7.98 -13.58 -17.06
C ARG A 168 9.31 -14.08 -16.49
N TYR A 169 9.43 -14.16 -15.17
CA TYR A 169 10.70 -14.45 -14.50
C TYR A 169 10.84 -15.93 -14.12
N VAL A 170 11.90 -16.56 -14.64
CA VAL A 170 12.31 -17.91 -14.21
C VAL A 170 13.41 -17.76 -13.17
N LEU A 171 13.10 -18.09 -11.91
CA LEU A 171 14.03 -17.98 -10.80
C LEU A 171 14.97 -19.17 -10.78
N ASN A 172 16.28 -18.91 -10.79
CA ASN A 172 17.29 -19.95 -10.63
C ASN A 172 17.71 -20.07 -9.16
N ASN A 173 18.14 -21.27 -8.76
CA ASN A 173 18.55 -21.54 -7.37
C ASN A 173 19.93 -20.94 -7.01
N ASP A 174 20.63 -20.35 -7.98
CA ASP A 174 21.96 -19.77 -7.84
C ASP A 174 21.95 -18.25 -7.58
N GLY A 175 20.78 -17.67 -7.33
CA GLY A 175 20.62 -16.22 -7.11
C GLY A 175 20.58 -15.40 -8.40
N THR A 176 20.35 -16.05 -9.54
CA THR A 176 20.03 -15.38 -10.80
C THR A 176 18.54 -15.52 -11.15
N VAL A 177 18.07 -14.67 -12.06
CA VAL A 177 16.74 -14.74 -12.65
C VAL A 177 16.83 -14.57 -14.16
N TYR A 178 16.22 -15.49 -14.89
CA TYR A 178 16.06 -15.38 -16.34
C TYR A 178 14.78 -14.62 -16.67
N ASP A 179 14.92 -13.57 -17.47
CA ASP A 179 13.82 -12.75 -17.96
C ASP A 179 13.44 -13.17 -19.37
N LYS A 180 12.32 -13.89 -19.50
CA LYS A 180 11.82 -14.39 -20.79
C LYS A 180 11.46 -13.29 -21.79
N LYS A 181 11.18 -12.06 -21.32
CA LYS A 181 10.80 -10.96 -22.21
C LYS A 181 12.01 -10.35 -22.91
N THR A 182 13.12 -10.20 -22.19
CA THR A 182 14.33 -9.54 -22.70
C THR A 182 15.41 -10.53 -23.13
N ASN A 183 15.23 -11.82 -22.84
CA ASN A 183 16.25 -12.85 -22.99
C ASN A 183 17.55 -12.48 -22.25
N LEU A 184 17.42 -11.96 -21.03
CA LEU A 184 18.54 -11.57 -20.17
C LEU A 184 18.53 -12.39 -18.89
N ILE A 185 19.73 -12.59 -18.32
CA ILE A 185 19.86 -13.17 -16.98
C ILE A 185 20.40 -12.08 -16.06
N TRP A 186 19.71 -11.88 -14.93
CA TRP A 186 20.03 -10.86 -13.95
C TRP A 186 20.52 -11.49 -12.66
N MET A 187 21.44 -10.79 -11.98
CA MET A 187 21.63 -11.05 -10.55
C MET A 187 20.39 -10.62 -9.78
N ARG A 188 19.90 -11.46 -8.86
CA ARG A 188 18.76 -11.13 -7.97
C ARG A 188 19.15 -10.16 -6.87
N CYS A 189 20.41 -10.14 -6.46
CA CYS A 189 20.94 -9.17 -5.51
C CYS A 189 21.57 -7.97 -6.23
N SER A 190 21.46 -6.81 -5.61
CA SER A 190 22.22 -5.63 -6.03
C SER A 190 23.69 -5.82 -5.65
N LEU A 191 24.60 -5.16 -6.36
CA LEU A 191 26.03 -5.23 -6.07
C LEU A 191 26.30 -4.79 -4.62
N GLY A 192 27.14 -5.53 -3.91
CA GLY A 192 27.42 -5.36 -2.47
C GLY A 192 26.56 -6.22 -1.54
N GLN A 193 25.41 -6.70 -2.00
CA GLN A 193 24.61 -7.69 -1.26
C GLN A 193 25.06 -9.11 -1.55
N THR A 194 24.69 -10.05 -0.67
CA THR A 194 25.00 -11.47 -0.80
C THR A 194 23.73 -12.30 -0.96
N TRP A 195 23.72 -13.25 -1.89
CA TRP A 195 22.63 -14.22 -2.03
C TRP A 195 22.71 -15.29 -0.93
N THR A 196 21.61 -15.48 -0.21
CA THR A 196 21.52 -16.42 0.94
C THR A 196 20.93 -17.78 0.56
N GLY A 197 20.59 -18.00 -0.71
CA GLY A 197 19.80 -19.14 -1.17
C GLY A 197 18.30 -18.83 -1.31
N THR A 198 17.79 -17.84 -0.57
CA THR A 198 16.36 -17.45 -0.60
C THR A 198 16.15 -15.95 -0.80
N THR A 199 17.03 -15.12 -0.25
CA THR A 199 16.94 -13.65 -0.30
C THR A 199 18.33 -13.00 -0.38
N CYS A 200 18.37 -11.68 -0.51
CA CYS A 200 19.59 -10.89 -0.51
C CYS A 200 19.85 -10.29 0.88
N SER A 201 21.01 -10.56 1.46
CA SER A 201 21.41 -10.01 2.76
C SER A 201 22.48 -8.94 2.62
N GLY A 202 22.55 -8.05 3.61
CA GLY A 202 23.48 -6.92 3.63
C GLY A 202 22.99 -5.72 2.82
N ASP A 203 23.76 -4.64 2.90
CA ASP A 203 23.46 -3.40 2.20
C ASP A 203 24.00 -3.43 0.77
N ALA A 204 23.21 -2.92 -0.16
CA ALA A 204 23.71 -2.69 -1.51
C ALA A 204 24.73 -1.55 -1.48
N SER A 205 25.93 -1.84 -1.95
CA SER A 205 26.97 -0.84 -2.07
C SER A 205 26.60 0.19 -3.14
N ARG A 206 27.23 1.37 -3.03
CA ARG A 206 27.13 2.44 -4.02
C ARG A 206 28.50 2.68 -4.64
N HIS A 207 28.51 2.91 -5.93
CA HIS A 207 29.72 3.07 -6.71
C HIS A 207 29.57 4.23 -7.70
N PHE A 208 30.70 4.86 -8.02
CA PHE A 208 30.81 5.64 -9.25
C PHE A 208 30.68 4.72 -10.46
N LEU A 209 30.18 5.23 -11.58
CA LEU A 209 29.86 4.39 -12.74
C LEU A 209 31.08 3.62 -13.27
N GLN A 210 32.25 4.25 -13.35
CA GLN A 210 33.46 3.57 -13.82
C GLN A 210 33.85 2.39 -12.93
N VAL A 211 33.78 2.57 -11.60
CA VAL A 211 34.07 1.51 -10.63
C VAL A 211 33.06 0.37 -10.76
N ALA A 212 31.78 0.69 -10.96
CA ALA A 212 30.73 -0.30 -11.19
C ALA A 212 31.00 -1.16 -12.44
N GLU A 213 31.42 -0.54 -13.54
CA GLU A 213 31.77 -1.23 -14.78
C GLU A 213 32.97 -2.18 -14.61
N ASP A 214 33.98 -1.76 -13.85
CA ASP A 214 35.16 -2.59 -13.60
C ASP A 214 34.86 -3.75 -12.64
N LEU A 215 34.07 -3.51 -11.60
CA LEU A 215 33.55 -4.56 -10.72
C LEU A 215 32.69 -5.58 -11.47
N ALA A 216 31.90 -5.12 -12.46
CA ALA A 216 31.11 -6.02 -13.29
C ALA A 216 31.99 -7.00 -14.08
N LYS A 217 33.05 -6.52 -14.74
CA LYS A 217 34.02 -7.35 -15.49
C LYS A 217 34.75 -8.36 -14.60
N GLN A 218 35.02 -7.97 -13.36
CA GLN A 218 35.68 -8.82 -12.36
C GLN A 218 34.73 -9.83 -11.70
N SER A 219 33.42 -9.62 -11.82
CA SER A 219 32.43 -10.44 -11.14
C SER A 219 32.48 -11.89 -11.60
N ARG A 220 32.46 -12.80 -10.61
CA ARG A 220 32.39 -14.25 -10.79
C ARG A 220 31.24 -14.75 -9.93
N PHE A 221 30.09 -14.94 -10.55
CA PHE A 221 28.85 -15.28 -9.85
C PHE A 221 28.07 -16.32 -10.64
N ALA A 222 27.45 -17.28 -9.92
CA ALA A 222 26.74 -18.42 -10.51
C ALA A 222 27.57 -19.21 -11.56
N GLY A 223 28.89 -19.27 -11.37
CA GLY A 223 29.81 -19.92 -12.32
C GLY A 223 30.00 -19.15 -13.64
N LYS A 224 29.58 -17.88 -13.70
CA LYS A 224 29.62 -17.03 -14.89
C LYS A 224 30.53 -15.82 -14.69
N THR A 225 31.08 -15.31 -15.80
CA THR A 225 32.13 -14.27 -15.80
C THR A 225 31.85 -13.11 -16.77
N ASP A 226 30.76 -13.18 -17.51
CA ASP A 226 30.31 -12.27 -18.57
C ASP A 226 29.25 -11.27 -18.05
N TRP A 227 29.37 -10.89 -16.77
CA TRP A 227 28.50 -9.91 -16.12
C TRP A 227 28.88 -8.49 -16.54
N ARG A 228 27.86 -7.65 -16.75
CA ARG A 228 28.03 -6.24 -17.10
C ARG A 228 26.99 -5.35 -16.41
N VAL A 229 27.25 -4.05 -16.43
CA VAL A 229 26.24 -3.03 -16.11
C VAL A 229 25.21 -3.01 -17.26
N PRO A 230 23.89 -2.94 -16.98
CA PRO A 230 22.85 -2.92 -17.98
C PRO A 230 22.82 -1.60 -18.75
N THR A 231 22.26 -1.60 -19.96
CA THR A 231 21.82 -0.36 -20.61
C THR A 231 20.59 0.22 -19.90
N VAL A 232 20.26 1.50 -20.17
CA VAL A 232 19.11 2.14 -19.54
C VAL A 232 17.79 1.45 -19.89
N ASP A 233 17.64 0.98 -21.13
CA ASP A 233 16.44 0.26 -21.58
C ASP A 233 16.30 -1.09 -20.89
N GLU A 234 17.40 -1.83 -20.76
CA GLU A 234 17.42 -3.10 -20.03
C GLU A 234 17.08 -2.89 -18.55
N LEU A 235 17.70 -1.91 -17.90
CA LEU A 235 17.43 -1.61 -16.49
C LEU A 235 15.98 -1.15 -16.28
N HIS A 236 15.47 -0.29 -17.16
CA HIS A 236 14.09 0.17 -17.11
C HIS A 236 13.09 -0.96 -17.36
N SER A 237 13.46 -1.99 -18.12
CA SER A 237 12.62 -3.17 -18.34
C SER A 237 12.29 -3.95 -17.05
N LEU A 238 13.05 -3.72 -15.96
CA LEU A 238 12.80 -4.27 -14.63
C LEU A 238 11.78 -3.47 -13.82
N VAL A 239 11.41 -2.26 -14.27
CA VAL A 239 10.41 -1.45 -13.60
C VAL A 239 9.08 -2.18 -13.60
N TYR A 240 8.53 -2.31 -12.40
CA TYR A 240 7.24 -2.89 -12.12
C TYR A 240 6.44 -1.88 -11.30
N CYS A 241 5.28 -1.48 -11.85
CA CYS A 241 4.34 -0.57 -11.20
C CYS A 241 3.17 -1.40 -10.67
N SER A 242 3.03 -1.56 -9.35
CA SER A 242 1.94 -2.39 -8.80
C SER A 242 0.54 -1.86 -9.09
N SER A 243 0.42 -0.57 -9.43
CA SER A 243 -0.80 0.04 -9.96
C SER A 243 -1.20 -0.48 -11.35
N GLY A 244 -0.30 -1.17 -12.05
CA GLY A 244 -0.43 -1.55 -13.46
C GLY A 244 -0.30 -0.38 -14.43
N GLN A 245 0.03 0.83 -13.93
CA GLN A 245 0.10 2.04 -14.73
C GLN A 245 1.52 2.58 -14.78
N GLN A 246 2.04 2.67 -16.01
CA GLN A 246 3.36 3.22 -16.29
C GLN A 246 3.24 4.22 -17.43
N ARG A 247 3.81 5.41 -17.24
CA ARG A 247 3.82 6.48 -18.22
C ARG A 247 4.74 6.13 -19.39
N ARG A 248 4.23 5.44 -20.42
CA ARG A 248 4.93 5.25 -21.70
C ARG A 248 4.49 6.32 -22.66
N LEU A 249 5.40 7.07 -23.29
CA LEU A 249 5.02 7.75 -24.52
C LEU A 249 6.11 7.66 -25.60
N ASP A 250 5.88 6.80 -26.58
CA ASP A 250 5.63 7.09 -28.01
C ASP A 250 4.69 5.99 -28.53
N ALA A 251 4.35 6.00 -29.82
CA ALA A 251 3.47 5.00 -30.44
C ALA A 251 4.00 3.55 -30.38
N SER A 252 5.29 3.36 -30.09
CA SER A 252 5.94 2.04 -29.97
C SER A 252 6.04 1.56 -28.51
N GLY A 253 5.63 2.39 -27.54
CA GLY A 253 5.82 2.12 -26.13
C GLY A 253 7.28 2.26 -25.67
N GLY A 254 8.10 2.99 -26.43
CA GLY A 254 9.48 3.31 -26.08
C GLY A 254 9.58 4.45 -25.07
N ILE A 255 10.71 4.52 -24.38
CA ILE A 255 11.12 5.68 -23.60
C ILE A 255 11.66 6.71 -24.60
N VAL A 256 11.03 7.88 -24.70
CA VAL A 256 11.53 8.91 -25.61
C VAL A 256 12.47 9.83 -24.86
N ILE A 257 13.77 9.61 -25.10
CA ILE A 257 14.85 10.49 -24.68
C ILE A 257 15.20 11.41 -25.87
N ARG A 258 14.37 12.41 -26.17
CA ARG A 258 14.66 13.38 -27.25
C ARG A 258 15.78 14.33 -26.82
N GLY A 259 16.93 14.27 -27.50
CA GLY A 259 17.95 15.32 -27.45
C GLY A 259 18.84 15.35 -26.20
N GLY A 260 18.94 14.24 -25.46
CA GLY A 260 19.96 14.09 -24.41
C GLY A 260 19.71 14.82 -23.09
N MET A 261 18.57 15.51 -22.91
CA MET A 261 18.17 16.13 -21.64
C MET A 261 16.68 15.92 -21.34
N VAL A 262 16.40 15.67 -20.06
CA VAL A 262 15.07 15.53 -19.48
C VAL A 262 14.56 16.95 -19.20
N ARG A 263 13.76 17.53 -20.13
CA ARG A 263 13.18 18.88 -19.97
C ARG A 263 11.93 18.81 -19.11
N GLN A 264 11.98 19.43 -17.93
CA GLN A 264 10.88 19.51 -16.96
C GLN A 264 9.53 19.74 -17.65
N GLY A 265 8.60 18.81 -17.45
CA GLY A 265 7.17 19.00 -17.77
C GLY A 265 6.59 18.19 -18.94
N SER A 266 7.36 17.37 -19.66
CA SER A 266 6.83 16.57 -20.80
C SER A 266 7.36 15.13 -20.88
N GLU A 267 7.83 14.58 -19.77
CA GLU A 267 8.89 13.58 -19.81
C GLU A 267 8.39 12.13 -19.88
N LEU A 268 8.77 11.51 -21.00
CA LEU A 268 8.48 10.15 -21.43
C LEU A 268 9.40 9.15 -20.70
N THR A 269 9.52 9.32 -19.38
CA THR A 269 10.54 8.70 -18.51
C THR A 269 10.15 7.32 -18.00
N GLY A 270 8.95 6.84 -18.30
CA GLY A 270 8.49 5.52 -17.85
C GLY A 270 8.12 5.45 -16.37
N ARG A 271 7.82 6.57 -15.70
CA ARG A 271 7.44 6.59 -14.27
C ARG A 271 6.13 5.83 -14.00
N CYS A 272 6.03 5.23 -12.82
CA CYS A 272 4.79 4.64 -12.33
C CYS A 272 3.75 5.72 -11.99
N GLU A 273 2.48 5.42 -12.22
CA GLU A 273 1.34 6.29 -11.93
C GLU A 273 0.36 5.62 -10.97
N GLY A 274 -0.51 6.41 -10.34
CA GLY A 274 -1.48 5.93 -9.36
C GLY A 274 -0.87 5.54 -8.02
N ASP A 275 -1.55 4.68 -7.29
CA ASP A 275 -1.05 4.11 -6.03
C ASP A 275 -0.22 2.86 -6.31
N TYR A 276 1.08 2.95 -6.04
CA TYR A 276 2.05 1.89 -6.35
C TYR A 276 3.06 1.65 -5.22
N SER A 277 3.49 0.39 -5.10
CA SER A 277 4.49 -0.06 -4.14
C SER A 277 5.89 0.46 -4.47
N ARG A 278 6.70 0.68 -3.43
CA ARG A 278 8.10 1.11 -3.55
C ARG A 278 8.99 0.08 -2.83
N PRO A 279 10.08 -0.42 -3.46
CA PRO A 279 10.59 -0.05 -4.79
C PRO A 279 9.68 -0.52 -5.93
N THR A 280 9.76 0.17 -7.08
CA THR A 280 9.02 -0.12 -8.31
C THR A 280 9.70 -1.22 -9.12
N ILE A 281 9.95 -2.36 -8.48
CA ILE A 281 10.53 -3.58 -9.07
C ILE A 281 9.79 -4.79 -8.52
N PHE A 282 9.70 -5.88 -9.27
CA PHE A 282 9.02 -7.08 -8.81
C PHE A 282 9.86 -7.80 -7.74
N THR A 283 9.60 -7.50 -6.47
CA THR A 283 10.46 -7.88 -5.32
C THR A 283 10.57 -9.39 -5.09
N SER A 284 9.63 -10.18 -5.58
CA SER A 284 9.77 -11.65 -5.54
C SER A 284 10.94 -12.13 -6.40
N ALA A 285 11.21 -11.48 -7.54
CA ALA A 285 12.39 -11.76 -8.36
C ALA A 285 13.64 -11.03 -7.83
N PHE A 286 13.48 -9.81 -7.34
CA PHE A 286 14.58 -8.93 -6.91
C PHE A 286 14.42 -8.49 -5.44
N PRO A 287 14.65 -9.38 -4.47
CA PRO A 287 14.41 -9.11 -3.07
C PRO A 287 15.39 -8.05 -2.53
N ASN A 288 14.95 -7.32 -1.50
CA ASN A 288 15.75 -6.32 -0.78
C ASN A 288 16.45 -5.30 -1.70
N THR A 289 15.81 -4.92 -2.80
CA THR A 289 16.30 -3.91 -3.75
C THR A 289 16.15 -2.50 -3.14
N PRO A 290 17.24 -1.74 -2.94
CA PRO A 290 17.13 -0.32 -2.62
C PRO A 290 16.26 0.43 -3.63
N ARG A 291 15.42 1.35 -3.17
CA ARG A 291 14.54 2.14 -4.04
C ARG A 291 15.23 3.32 -4.75
N MET A 292 16.52 3.55 -4.51
CA MET A 292 17.22 4.74 -5.02
C MET A 292 17.68 4.55 -6.47
N PHE A 293 18.59 5.42 -6.92
CA PHE A 293 19.14 5.43 -8.27
C PHE A 293 20.01 4.19 -8.55
N TYR A 294 19.80 3.60 -9.72
CA TYR A 294 20.63 2.53 -10.27
C TYR A 294 21.29 2.98 -11.56
N TRP A 295 22.60 2.78 -11.63
CA TRP A 295 23.40 3.09 -12.80
C TRP A 295 23.07 2.20 -13.98
N SER A 296 23.11 2.80 -15.17
CA SER A 296 23.22 2.09 -16.45
C SER A 296 24.53 2.45 -17.15
N ALA A 297 24.97 1.61 -18.08
CA ALA A 297 26.11 1.85 -18.95
C ALA A 297 25.79 2.80 -20.11
N SER A 298 24.55 3.29 -20.22
CA SER A 298 24.13 4.16 -21.33
C SER A 298 24.67 5.58 -21.15
N PRO A 299 25.48 6.11 -22.08
CA PRO A 299 26.02 7.46 -22.01
C PRO A 299 24.95 8.52 -22.33
N ILE A 300 25.21 9.76 -21.94
CA ILE A 300 24.50 10.92 -22.48
C ILE A 300 25.34 11.52 -23.63
N PRO A 301 24.83 11.52 -24.88
CA PRO A 301 25.63 11.94 -26.04
C PRO A 301 26.14 13.39 -26.00
N ILE A 302 25.47 14.25 -25.23
CA ILE A 302 25.78 15.69 -25.18
C ILE A 302 26.62 16.10 -23.97
N ASP A 303 26.85 15.19 -23.02
CA ASP A 303 27.59 15.46 -21.79
C ASP A 303 28.24 14.16 -21.27
N SER A 304 29.56 14.07 -21.41
CA SER A 304 30.35 12.92 -20.99
C SER A 304 30.42 12.75 -19.47
N ASP A 305 30.13 13.80 -18.70
CA ASP A 305 30.14 13.76 -17.24
C ASP A 305 28.84 13.18 -16.69
N LEU A 306 27.83 12.95 -17.54
CA LEU A 306 26.55 12.39 -17.16
C LEU A 306 26.34 10.97 -17.69
N ALA A 307 25.54 10.20 -16.98
CA ALA A 307 25.05 8.91 -17.46
C ALA A 307 23.62 8.64 -16.99
N TRP A 308 22.94 7.78 -17.74
CA TRP A 308 21.56 7.40 -17.44
C TRP A 308 21.48 6.37 -16.32
N GLY A 309 20.33 6.35 -15.66
CA GLY A 309 19.96 5.33 -14.69
C GLY A 309 18.47 5.36 -14.40
N VAL A 310 18.04 4.52 -13.46
CA VAL A 310 16.63 4.35 -13.09
C VAL A 310 16.46 4.57 -11.60
N TYR A 311 15.46 5.37 -11.22
CA TYR A 311 15.02 5.51 -9.83
C TYR A 311 13.89 4.52 -9.54
N PHE A 312 14.17 3.48 -8.75
CA PHE A 312 13.13 2.53 -8.30
C PHE A 312 12.17 3.13 -7.25
N THR A 313 12.29 4.40 -6.88
CA THR A 313 11.31 5.08 -6.01
C THR A 313 10.08 5.48 -6.82
N ILE A 314 10.26 5.69 -8.12
CA ILE A 314 9.22 6.20 -9.04
C ILE A 314 9.15 5.44 -10.37
N GLY A 315 10.03 4.48 -10.62
CA GLY A 315 10.09 3.70 -11.88
C GLY A 315 10.59 4.48 -13.08
N GLY A 316 11.19 5.66 -12.88
CA GLY A 316 11.54 6.58 -13.95
C GLY A 316 13.02 6.55 -14.32
N VAL A 317 13.31 6.70 -15.61
CA VAL A 317 14.65 7.02 -16.11
C VAL A 317 15.02 8.46 -15.74
N SER A 318 16.28 8.65 -15.33
CA SER A 318 16.90 9.93 -15.03
C SER A 318 18.39 9.84 -15.32
N TYR A 319 19.10 10.94 -15.23
CA TYR A 319 20.56 10.97 -15.28
C TYR A 319 21.17 11.50 -13.99
N SER A 320 22.47 11.25 -13.82
CA SER A 320 23.29 11.77 -12.73
C SER A 320 24.72 11.97 -13.22
N ASN A 321 25.50 12.80 -12.51
CA ASN A 321 26.93 12.94 -12.76
C ASN A 321 27.64 11.62 -12.45
N ARG A 322 28.56 11.18 -13.33
CA ARG A 322 29.32 9.93 -13.19
C ARG A 322 30.19 9.90 -11.92
N SER A 323 30.47 11.08 -11.35
CA SER A 323 31.18 11.28 -10.08
C SER A 323 30.28 11.12 -8.84
N ASN A 324 28.97 10.94 -9.01
CA ASN A 324 28.06 10.60 -7.92
C ASN A 324 28.03 9.08 -7.72
N ASP A 325 27.76 8.66 -6.48
CA ASP A 325 27.57 7.26 -6.16
C ASP A 325 26.14 6.79 -6.50
N GLY A 326 26.02 5.53 -6.91
CA GLY A 326 24.73 4.92 -7.25
C GLY A 326 24.76 3.41 -7.08
N HIS A 327 23.58 2.80 -6.97
CA HIS A 327 23.48 1.33 -6.89
C HIS A 327 23.64 0.70 -8.27
N VAL A 328 23.92 -0.60 -8.29
CA VAL A 328 24.16 -1.34 -9.54
C VAL A 328 23.53 -2.71 -9.41
N ARG A 329 22.93 -3.19 -10.51
CA ARG A 329 22.47 -4.56 -10.66
C ARG A 329 23.07 -5.11 -11.94
N LEU A 330 23.76 -6.23 -11.86
CA LEU A 330 24.46 -6.78 -13.02
C LEU A 330 23.53 -7.67 -13.85
N VAL A 331 23.79 -7.65 -15.15
CA VAL A 331 23.08 -8.41 -16.17
C VAL A 331 24.08 -9.11 -17.08
N ARG A 332 23.61 -10.14 -17.77
CA ARG A 332 24.31 -10.83 -18.86
C ARG A 332 23.32 -11.22 -19.96
N GLY A 333 23.84 -11.59 -21.12
CA GLY A 333 23.02 -12.19 -22.17
C GLY A 333 22.41 -13.51 -21.72
N GLY A 334 21.20 -13.78 -22.22
CA GLY A 334 20.58 -15.11 -22.18
C GLY A 334 21.37 -16.13 -23.00
N GLN A 335 21.05 -17.40 -22.79
CA GLN A 335 21.54 -18.49 -23.63
C GLN A 335 20.79 -18.56 -24.95
#